data_AF-A0A654AS59-F1
#
_entry.id   AF-A0A654AS59-F1
#
_cell.length_a   1.000
_cell.length_b   1.000
_cell.length_c   1.000
_cell.angle_alpha   90.00
_cell.angle_beta   90.00
_cell.angle_gamma   90.00
#
_symmetry.space_group_name_H-M   'P 1'
#
loop_
_entity.id
_entity.type
_entity.pdbx_description
1 polymer ?
#
loop_
_entity_poly.entity_id
_entity_poly.type
_entity_poly.pdbx_seq_one_letter_code
_entity_poly.pdbx_strand_id
1 'polypeptide(L)'
;MTKQNPSLDSLDAIADLLANAFEDGDGAAITAAMRAVAQAPGLGLLAAAVGMPREELQAALTAEEFNLDLTLEIMKVVDLHMSGRG
;
A
#
# COMPACT_ATOMS: atom_id res chain seq x y z
N MET A 1 1.21 -16.50 -17.22
CA MET A 1 1.19 -15.11 -16.72
C MET A 1 2.13 -15.04 -15.52
N THR A 2 3.35 -14.54 -15.74
CA THR A 2 4.31 -14.29 -14.66
C THR A 2 3.78 -13.12 -13.84
N LYS A 3 3.09 -13.40 -12.71
CA LYS A 3 2.91 -12.42 -11.64
C LYS A 3 4.32 -12.11 -11.12
N GLN A 4 5.00 -11.18 -11.79
CA GLN A 4 6.22 -10.59 -11.28
C GLN A 4 5.84 -10.10 -9.89
N ASN A 5 6.49 -10.57 -8.84
CA ASN A 5 6.53 -9.81 -7.61
C ASN A 5 7.21 -8.51 -8.01
N PRO A 6 6.50 -7.40 -8.23
CA PRO A 6 7.18 -6.18 -8.56
C PRO A 6 8.04 -5.89 -7.33
N SER A 7 9.32 -5.64 -7.53
CA SER A 7 10.14 -5.13 -6.45
C SER A 7 9.42 -3.88 -5.94
N LEU A 8 8.83 -3.96 -4.73
CA LEU A 8 8.05 -2.88 -4.13
C LEU A 8 9.02 -1.83 -3.57
N ASP A 9 9.95 -1.38 -4.40
CA ASP A 9 11.01 -0.42 -4.05
C ASP A 9 10.60 1.03 -4.30
N SER A 10 9.51 1.22 -5.04
CA SER A 10 9.00 2.52 -5.44
C SER A 10 7.56 2.70 -4.97
N LEU A 11 7.18 3.96 -4.65
CA LEU A 11 5.81 4.30 -4.27
C LEU A 11 4.80 3.90 -5.36
N ASP A 12 5.22 4.00 -6.61
CA ASP A 12 4.44 3.64 -7.79
C ASP A 12 4.01 2.18 -7.81
N ALA A 13 4.97 1.27 -7.60
CA ALA A 13 4.72 -0.18 -7.56
C ALA A 13 3.84 -0.56 -6.36
N ILE A 14 4.00 0.13 -5.23
CA ILE A 14 3.15 -0.03 -4.05
C ILE A 14 1.72 0.44 -4.34
N ALA A 15 1.59 1.60 -4.99
CA ALA A 15 0.31 2.19 -5.35
C ALA A 15 -0.46 1.31 -6.35
N ASP A 16 0.19 0.77 -7.37
CA ASP A 16 -0.42 -0.18 -8.32
C ASP A 16 -0.89 -1.47 -7.63
N LEU A 17 -0.08 -2.04 -6.73
CA LEU A 17 -0.44 -3.26 -6.01
C LEU A 17 -1.69 -3.03 -5.13
N LEU A 18 -1.71 -1.92 -4.39
CA LEU A 18 -2.82 -1.57 -3.52
C LEU A 18 -4.07 -1.24 -4.33
N ALA A 19 -3.96 -0.42 -5.38
CA ALA A 19 -5.07 -0.09 -6.27
C ALA A 19 -5.72 -1.34 -6.85
N ASN A 20 -4.92 -2.27 -7.38
CA ASN A 20 -5.43 -3.52 -7.93
C ASN A 20 -6.12 -4.40 -6.86
N ALA A 21 -5.60 -4.43 -5.63
CA ALA A 21 -6.24 -5.16 -4.54
C ALA A 21 -7.56 -4.51 -4.08
N PHE A 22 -7.62 -3.18 -4.07
CA PHE A 22 -8.85 -2.44 -3.76
C PHE A 22 -9.90 -2.55 -4.87
N GLU A 23 -9.50 -2.51 -6.14
CA GLU A 23 -10.38 -2.72 -7.29
C GLU A 23 -11.02 -4.11 -7.29
N ASP A 24 -10.27 -5.13 -6.89
CA ASP A 24 -10.79 -6.51 -6.73
C ASP A 24 -11.85 -6.58 -5.62
N GLY A 25 -11.72 -5.73 -4.60
CA GLY A 25 -12.67 -5.62 -3.48
C GLY A 25 -12.66 -6.82 -2.52
N ASP A 26 -11.77 -7.79 -2.74
CA ASP A 26 -11.63 -8.97 -1.91
C ASP A 26 -10.77 -8.67 -0.66
N GLY A 27 -11.33 -8.94 0.51
CA GLY A 27 -10.65 -8.69 1.78
C GLY A 27 -9.33 -9.46 1.92
N ALA A 28 -9.23 -10.68 1.36
CA ALA A 28 -7.98 -11.44 1.41
C ALA A 28 -6.94 -10.87 0.43
N ALA A 29 -7.36 -10.39 -0.74
CA ALA A 29 -6.48 -9.68 -1.67
C ALA A 29 -5.91 -8.39 -1.08
N ILE A 30 -6.75 -7.59 -0.41
CA ILE A 30 -6.33 -6.36 0.28
C ILE A 30 -5.33 -6.68 1.39
N THR A 31 -5.65 -7.66 2.25
CA THR A 31 -4.74 -8.08 3.32
C THR A 31 -3.40 -8.61 2.78
N ALA A 32 -3.43 -9.38 1.68
CA ALA A 32 -2.22 -9.88 1.04
C ALA A 32 -1.35 -8.74 0.47
N ALA A 33 -1.98 -7.75 -0.18
CA ALA A 33 -1.29 -6.56 -0.67
C ALA A 33 -0.67 -5.76 0.47
N MET A 34 -1.42 -5.53 1.56
CA MET A 34 -0.92 -4.83 2.74
C MET A 34 0.29 -5.53 3.38
N ARG A 35 0.25 -6.86 3.53
CA ARG A 35 1.40 -7.64 4.02
C ARG A 35 2.60 -7.58 3.09
N ALA A 36 2.39 -7.53 1.78
CA ALA A 36 3.48 -7.36 0.82
C ALA A 36 4.13 -5.97 0.96
N VAL A 37 3.32 -4.92 1.12
CA VAL A 37 3.79 -3.55 1.36
C VAL A 37 4.52 -3.42 2.70
N ALA A 38 4.06 -4.10 3.77
CA ALA A 38 4.74 -4.10 5.08
C ALA A 38 6.18 -4.64 5.03
N GLN A 39 6.47 -5.52 4.07
CA GLN A 39 7.80 -6.11 3.85
C GLN A 39 8.58 -5.40 2.73
N ALA A 40 7.97 -4.41 2.10
CA ALA A 40 8.52 -3.73 0.95
C ALA A 40 9.68 -2.78 1.33
N PRO A 41 10.74 -2.71 0.51
CA PRO A 41 11.78 -1.70 0.69
C PRO A 41 11.22 -0.26 0.54
N GLY A 42 10.21 -0.07 -0.31
CA GLY A 42 9.53 1.21 -0.55
C GLY A 42 8.55 1.62 0.55
N LEU A 43 8.36 0.83 1.62
CA LEU A 43 7.44 1.17 2.72
C LEU A 43 7.73 2.55 3.32
N GLY A 44 9.01 2.94 3.39
CA GLY A 44 9.40 4.27 3.89
C GLY A 44 8.87 5.42 3.03
N LEU A 45 8.73 5.22 1.71
CA LEU A 45 8.16 6.20 0.79
C LEU A 45 6.66 6.35 1.03
N LEU A 46 5.95 5.22 1.20
CA LEU A 46 4.53 5.24 1.52
C LEU A 46 4.29 5.90 2.88
N ALA A 47 5.08 5.56 3.90
CA ALA A 47 5.00 6.16 5.23
C ALA A 47 5.19 7.69 5.17
N ALA A 48 6.19 8.16 4.42
CA ALA A 48 6.39 9.59 4.19
C ALA A 48 5.21 10.27 3.48
N ALA A 49 4.58 9.58 2.53
CA ALA A 49 3.42 10.10 1.79
C ALA A 49 2.14 10.13 2.63
N VAL A 50 1.94 9.15 3.51
CA VAL A 50 0.84 9.11 4.49
C VAL A 50 1.11 10.07 5.66
N GLY A 51 2.37 10.47 5.89
CA GLY A 51 2.74 11.33 7.01
C GLY A 51 2.90 10.57 8.33
N MET A 52 3.14 9.25 8.27
CA MET A 52 3.32 8.37 9.41
C MET A 52 4.76 7.83 9.45
N PRO A 53 5.35 7.53 10.62
CA PRO A 53 6.64 6.84 10.67
C PRO A 53 6.54 5.41 10.12
N ARG A 54 7.62 4.98 9.44
CA ARG A 54 7.71 3.65 8.80
C ARG A 54 7.38 2.50 9.75
N GLU A 55 7.84 2.58 11.00
CA GLU A 55 7.61 1.53 12.01
C GLU A 55 6.13 1.43 12.40
N GLU A 56 5.43 2.56 12.58
CA GLU A 56 3.99 2.55 12.85
C GLU A 56 3.20 2.02 11.66
N LEU A 57 3.54 2.45 10.44
CA LEU A 57 2.87 1.95 9.24
C LEU A 57 3.11 0.45 9.08
N GLN A 58 4.34 -0.02 9.30
CA GLN A 58 4.67 -1.44 9.27
C GLN A 58 3.86 -2.23 10.30
N ALA A 59 3.82 -1.73 11.54
CA ALA A 59 3.10 -2.38 12.62
C ALA A 59 1.60 -2.46 12.31
N ALA A 60 1.00 -1.38 11.82
CA ALA A 60 -0.40 -1.38 11.41
C ALA A 60 -0.66 -2.41 10.30
N LEU A 61 0.15 -2.42 9.24
CA LEU A 61 0.05 -3.38 8.12
C LEU A 61 0.34 -4.84 8.51
N THR A 62 1.07 -5.06 9.60
CA THR A 62 1.40 -6.42 10.10
C THR A 62 0.39 -6.93 11.11
N ALA A 63 -0.15 -6.05 11.95
CA ALA A 63 -1.10 -6.38 12.99
C ALA A 63 -2.49 -6.75 12.44
N GLU A 64 -2.74 -6.53 11.14
CA GLU A 64 -4.08 -6.64 10.54
C GLU A 64 -5.13 -5.72 11.24
N GLU A 65 -4.65 -4.78 12.05
CA GLU A 65 -5.42 -3.73 12.75
C GLU A 65 -5.43 -2.42 11.95
N PHE A 66 -5.22 -2.47 10.63
CA PHE A 66 -5.46 -1.30 9.79
C PHE A 66 -6.94 -0.94 9.85
N ASN A 67 -7.24 0.14 10.56
CA ASN A 67 -8.60 0.64 10.66
C ASN A 67 -9.04 1.22 9.30
N LEU A 68 -10.35 1.41 9.14
CA LEU A 68 -10.92 2.00 7.92
C LEU A 68 -10.27 3.37 7.60
N ASP A 69 -9.96 4.17 8.61
CA ASP A 69 -9.28 5.46 8.45
C ASP A 69 -7.91 5.33 7.77
N LEU A 70 -7.06 4.41 8.23
CA LEU A 70 -5.74 4.19 7.63
C LEU A 70 -5.87 3.67 6.20
N THR A 71 -6.84 2.79 5.96
CA THR A 71 -7.15 2.28 4.61
C THR A 71 -7.54 3.42 3.67
N LEU A 72 -8.38 4.36 4.14
CA LEU A 72 -8.80 5.54 3.38
C LEU A 72 -7.65 6.55 3.14
N GLU A 73 -6.76 6.74 4.11
CA GLU A 73 -5.57 7.58 3.93
C GLU A 73 -4.63 7.00 2.87
N ILE A 74 -4.35 5.69 2.94
CA ILE A 74 -3.55 4.99 1.95
C ILE A 74 -4.21 5.12 0.56
N MET A 75 -5.52 4.89 0.46
CA MET A 75 -6.27 5.08 -0.78
C MET A 75 -6.13 6.50 -1.35
N LYS A 76 -6.27 7.54 -0.50
CA LYS A 76 -6.10 8.93 -0.93
C LYS A 76 -4.71 9.19 -1.48
N VAL A 77 -3.67 8.72 -0.80
CA VAL A 77 -2.27 8.89 -1.25
C VAL A 77 -2.05 8.20 -2.58
N VAL A 78 -2.57 6.98 -2.73
CA VAL A 78 -2.51 6.21 -3.98
C VAL A 78 -3.25 6.96 -5.10
N ASP A 79 -4.47 7.43 -4.86
CA ASP A 79 -5.27 8.18 -5.83
C ASP A 79 -4.62 9.50 -6.24
N LEU A 80 -4.03 10.23 -5.29
CA LEU A 80 -3.26 11.45 -5.55
C LEU A 80 -2.00 11.18 -6.38
N HIS A 81 -1.26 10.12 -6.05
CA HIS A 81 -0.06 9.71 -6.80
C HIS A 81 -0.42 9.26 -8.22
N MET A 82 -1.54 8.56 -8.39
CA MET A 82 -2.07 8.13 -9.68
C MET A 82 -2.55 9.32 -10.53
N SER A 83 -3.32 10.24 -9.93
CA SER A 83 -3.86 11.43 -10.61
C SER A 83 -2.79 12.41 -11.04
N GLY A 84 -1.66 12.49 -10.33
CA GLY A 84 -0.52 13.34 -10.69
C GLY A 84 0.25 12.87 -11.94
N ARG A 85 -0.08 11.71 -12.51
CA ARG A 85 0.53 11.17 -13.74
C ARG A 85 -0.24 11.52 -15.03
N GLY A 86 -1.33 12.28 -14.94
CA GLY A 86 -2.20 12.69 -16.06
C GLY A 86 -1.86 14.05 -16.68
#